data_AF-A0A2D7LZM9-F1
#
_entry.id   AF-A0A2D7LZM9-F1
#
_cell.length_a   1.000
_cell.length_b   1.000
_cell.length_c   1.000
_cell.angle_alpha   90.00
_cell.angle_beta   90.00
_cell.angle_gamma   90.00
#
_symmetry.space_group_name_H-M   'P 1'
#
loop_
_entity.id
_entity.type
_entity.pdbx_description
1 polymer ?
#
loop_
_entity_poly.entity_id
_entity_poly.type
_entity_poly.pdbx_seq_one_letter_code
_entity_poly.pdbx_strand_id
1 'polypeptide(L)'
;MNLEQLKEKKWTLFAGFGAVVVLYLVSSFLGSETVVESANQMAVAAETNSVTDSGTVSLSSDLNTVTDSMEADVAGEPGSSTATSSEAVLLKRPEMEVLPATGPKEEEESRVHKVEEDRRISDLRKSCEEQLRRGQWKRAFEGLSRLVSLRPYNADYHLTLGLVHRRLHPLETGNGHLQEASAKFQEYIDYGGQEAIAFLLLAETAAVSGDDEVVYRHLDEAASRGMNIARAVDQFPALARFTEDTRFVRSALKLERYLLKDGAHRDPFTAPWKSSSFVDSKGSFSFLEVSEQRELLAQARAAISRVEFSVREGEHENAAEAYKVIMKISEDSNRFDQPELASELKAIGDRLDDLEDGVAEIRVRHLYEESRDRLDLMKRAFADHEFDTVHRLHTEIQRFARDIEEAGEPYLTTSTLVGLAARQLLDRSEVVRDFLSRTIDIDGVAISGEGSHAIVDGQWIALGGEIQGAVLQEVHRDRLVFLFEGEVIERRFGRF
;
A
#
# COMPACT_ATOMS: atom_id res chain seq x y z
N MET A 1 -34.21 24.21 23.26
CA MET A 1 -32.77 24.06 22.96
C MET A 1 -32.68 22.99 21.88
N ASN A 2 -32.30 23.36 20.65
CA ASN A 2 -32.44 22.51 19.47
C ASN A 2 -31.32 21.46 19.37
N LEU A 3 -31.67 20.26 18.88
CA LEU A 3 -30.81 19.09 18.74
C LEU A 3 -29.57 19.35 17.84
N GLU A 4 -29.67 20.30 16.90
CA GLU A 4 -28.55 20.74 16.06
C GLU A 4 -27.49 21.52 16.83
N GLN A 5 -27.89 22.38 17.79
CA GLN A 5 -26.94 23.11 18.64
C GLN A 5 -26.19 22.17 19.61
N LEU A 6 -26.76 21.00 19.91
CA LEU A 6 -26.11 19.95 20.70
C LEU A 6 -25.15 19.10 19.86
N LYS A 7 -25.41 18.94 18.55
CA LYS A 7 -24.47 18.31 17.60
C LYS A 7 -23.28 19.22 17.30
N GLU A 8 -23.49 20.50 17.01
CA GLU A 8 -22.39 21.45 16.75
C GLU A 8 -21.47 21.66 17.96
N LYS A 9 -22.02 21.66 19.18
CA LYS A 9 -21.21 21.74 20.42
C LYS A 9 -20.39 20.47 20.70
N LYS A 10 -20.85 19.29 20.25
CA LYS A 10 -20.06 18.06 20.35
C LYS A 10 -18.91 18.05 19.34
N TRP A 11 -19.14 18.51 18.11
CA TRP A 11 -18.13 18.55 17.06
C TRP A 11 -17.00 19.56 17.34
N THR A 12 -17.32 20.72 17.93
CA THR A 12 -16.31 21.74 18.29
C THR A 12 -15.44 21.32 19.48
N LEU A 13 -15.98 20.56 20.44
CA LEU A 13 -15.20 19.96 21.54
C LEU A 13 -14.29 18.81 21.06
N PHE A 14 -14.74 18.00 20.10
CA PHE A 14 -13.94 16.93 19.49
C PHE A 14 -12.77 17.45 18.63
N ALA A 15 -12.99 18.53 17.86
CA ALA A 15 -11.91 19.16 17.10
C ALA A 15 -10.86 19.85 18.01
N GLY A 16 -11.31 20.45 19.12
CA GLY A 16 -10.42 21.08 20.10
C GLY A 16 -9.56 20.09 20.89
N PHE A 17 -10.10 18.92 21.26
CA PHE A 17 -9.35 17.91 22.02
C PHE A 17 -8.38 17.12 21.12
N GLY A 18 -8.75 16.86 19.86
CA GLY A 18 -7.85 16.28 18.87
C GLY A 18 -6.64 17.16 18.55
N ALA A 19 -6.84 18.48 18.41
CA ALA A 19 -5.75 19.41 18.12
C ALA A 19 -4.73 19.57 19.28
N VAL A 20 -5.20 19.53 20.53
CA VAL A 20 -4.33 19.66 21.72
C VAL A 20 -3.49 18.40 21.95
N VAL A 21 -4.03 17.21 21.68
CA VAL A 21 -3.28 15.93 21.77
C VAL A 21 -2.31 15.77 20.60
N VAL A 22 -2.66 16.28 19.41
CA VAL A 22 -1.78 16.32 18.24
C VAL A 22 -0.61 17.30 18.44
N LEU A 23 -0.84 18.48 19.04
CA LEU A 23 0.23 19.43 19.38
C LEU A 23 1.16 18.92 20.49
N TYR A 24 0.64 18.14 21.44
CA TYR A 24 1.44 17.53 22.52
C TYR A 24 2.32 16.36 22.01
N LEU A 25 1.90 15.67 20.96
CA LEU A 25 2.71 14.64 20.30
C LEU A 25 3.76 15.24 19.35
N VAL A 26 3.46 16.35 18.67
CA VAL A 26 4.44 17.07 17.84
C VAL A 26 5.52 17.73 18.70
N SER A 27 5.19 18.25 19.89
CA SER A 27 6.18 18.81 20.83
C SER A 27 7.08 17.78 21.50
N SER A 28 6.72 16.49 21.45
CA SER A 28 7.55 15.39 21.93
C SER A 28 8.63 14.97 20.92
N PHE A 29 8.57 15.47 19.68
CA PHE A 29 9.48 15.11 18.58
C PHE A 29 10.43 16.23 18.13
N LEU A 30 10.25 17.48 18.58
CA LEU A 30 11.18 18.57 18.30
C LEU A 30 11.71 19.18 19.60
N GLY A 31 13.04 19.27 19.70
CA GLY A 31 13.75 19.88 20.82
C GLY A 31 13.21 21.27 21.16
N SER A 32 12.92 21.45 22.44
CA SER A 32 12.39 22.65 23.06
C SER A 32 13.42 23.78 23.08
N GLU A 33 13.08 24.95 22.54
CA GLU A 33 13.23 26.25 23.23
C GLU A 33 12.70 27.45 22.42
N THR A 34 12.57 27.37 21.10
CA THR A 34 12.23 28.57 20.28
C THR A 34 10.73 28.76 19.98
N VAL A 35 9.90 27.72 20.17
CA VAL A 35 8.48 27.75 19.78
C VAL A 35 7.55 28.27 20.90
N VAL A 36 7.96 28.11 22.16
CA VAL A 36 7.15 28.53 23.33
C VAL A 36 7.06 30.05 23.43
N GLU A 37 8.08 30.77 22.96
CA GLU A 37 8.11 32.24 23.01
C GLU A 37 7.24 32.88 21.91
N SER A 38 7.09 32.21 20.75
CA SER A 38 6.22 32.64 19.65
C SER A 38 4.74 32.35 19.93
N ALA A 39 4.44 31.21 20.58
CA ALA A 39 3.07 30.85 20.96
C ALA A 39 2.48 31.76 22.05
N ASN A 40 3.31 32.19 23.01
CA ASN A 40 2.86 33.15 24.03
C ASN A 40 2.63 34.56 23.47
N GLN A 41 3.38 35.00 22.44
CA GLN A 41 3.12 36.28 21.79
C GLN A 41 1.85 36.25 20.91
N MET A 42 1.50 35.10 20.31
CA MET A 42 0.27 34.96 19.52
C MET A 42 -0.99 34.76 20.39
N ALA A 43 -0.88 34.11 21.55
CA ALA A 43 -2.01 33.94 22.48
C ALA A 43 -2.43 35.29 23.11
N VAL A 44 -1.47 36.15 23.45
CA VAL A 44 -1.75 37.50 23.98
C VAL A 44 -2.40 38.41 22.91
N ALA A 45 -2.08 38.22 21.63
CA ALA A 45 -2.73 38.95 20.53
C ALA A 45 -4.15 38.45 20.20
N ALA A 46 -4.46 37.19 20.52
CA ALA A 46 -5.79 36.60 20.31
C ALA A 46 -6.77 36.93 21.45
N GLU A 47 -6.32 37.00 22.70
CA GLU A 47 -7.17 37.36 23.84
C GLU A 47 -7.58 38.84 23.87
N THR A 48 -6.83 39.74 23.24
CA THR A 48 -7.22 41.16 23.13
C THR A 48 -8.28 41.43 22.05
N ASN A 49 -8.57 40.46 21.18
CA ASN A 49 -9.51 40.62 20.06
C ASN A 49 -10.89 39.96 20.27
N SER A 50 -11.14 39.31 21.41
CA SER A 50 -12.41 38.61 21.67
C SER A 50 -13.26 39.17 22.81
N VAL A 51 -12.93 40.34 23.36
CA VAL A 51 -13.75 41.03 24.37
C VAL A 51 -14.09 42.43 23.87
N THR A 52 -15.18 42.52 23.09
CA THR A 52 -16.28 43.51 23.20
C THR A 52 -17.07 43.48 21.89
N ASP A 53 -18.19 42.76 21.86
CA ASP A 53 -19.30 43.19 20.99
C ASP A 53 -20.62 43.06 21.77
N SER A 54 -21.04 44.17 22.35
CA SER A 54 -22.39 44.38 22.84
C SER A 54 -22.75 45.86 22.73
N GLY A 55 -23.43 46.20 21.63
CA GLY A 55 -24.51 47.17 21.67
C GLY A 55 -24.20 48.61 21.24
N THR A 56 -24.99 49.02 20.24
CA THR A 56 -25.63 50.34 20.07
C THR A 56 -24.92 51.47 19.28
N VAL A 57 -25.53 51.76 18.11
CA VAL A 57 -26.08 53.06 17.69
C VAL A 57 -25.14 54.27 17.50
N SER A 58 -25.02 54.65 16.21
CA SER A 58 -25.01 56.02 15.64
C SER A 58 -23.79 56.98 15.73
N LEU A 59 -23.66 57.69 14.60
CA LEU A 59 -23.24 59.09 14.41
C LEU A 59 -21.74 59.44 14.32
N SER A 60 -21.37 59.78 13.08
CA SER A 60 -20.71 61.02 12.62
C SER A 60 -19.46 61.59 13.32
N SER A 61 -18.63 62.13 12.42
CA SER A 61 -17.87 63.38 12.50
C SER A 61 -16.57 63.45 13.28
N ASP A 62 -15.64 64.13 12.61
CA ASP A 62 -14.53 64.94 13.12
C ASP A 62 -13.28 64.19 13.57
N LEU A 63 -12.06 64.68 13.40
CA LEU A 63 -11.40 65.77 12.65
C LEU A 63 -9.96 65.71 13.23
N ASN A 64 -9.01 66.34 12.56
CA ASN A 64 -7.73 66.80 13.10
C ASN A 64 -6.58 65.78 13.14
N THR A 65 -5.65 65.87 12.17
CA THR A 65 -4.48 66.79 12.12
C THR A 65 -3.39 66.30 13.08
N VAL A 66 -2.13 66.16 12.68
CA VAL A 66 -1.16 67.23 12.40
C VAL A 66 0.12 66.55 11.87
N THR A 67 0.58 67.04 10.71
CA THR A 67 1.95 67.37 10.23
C THR A 67 3.18 66.72 10.92
N ASP A 68 4.29 66.42 10.26
CA ASP A 68 5.12 67.26 9.39
C ASP A 68 6.08 66.32 8.61
N SER A 69 6.18 66.38 7.29
CA SER A 69 6.99 67.33 6.48
C SER A 69 8.50 67.12 6.59
N MET A 70 9.12 66.71 5.49
CA MET A 70 10.00 67.55 4.64
C MET A 70 10.70 66.62 3.65
N GLU A 71 10.33 66.69 2.37
CA GLU A 71 10.93 67.59 1.34
C GLU A 71 12.29 67.03 0.86
N ALA A 72 12.66 67.06 -0.41
CA ALA A 72 12.16 67.71 -1.62
C ALA A 72 12.98 67.08 -2.78
N ASP A 73 12.38 66.71 -3.92
CA ASP A 73 12.23 67.54 -5.14
C ASP A 73 13.57 67.80 -5.86
N VAL A 74 13.72 67.88 -7.19
CA VAL A 74 12.79 68.09 -8.32
C VAL A 74 13.62 67.84 -9.61
N ALA A 75 13.14 67.01 -10.54
CA ALA A 75 12.48 67.32 -11.83
C ALA A 75 13.35 67.88 -12.98
N GLY A 76 13.06 67.40 -14.20
CA GLY A 76 13.44 68.04 -15.47
C GLY A 76 13.57 67.08 -16.67
N GLU A 77 12.47 66.88 -17.41
CA GLU A 77 12.48 66.53 -18.86
C GLU A 77 13.10 67.70 -19.69
N PRO A 78 13.37 67.63 -21.04
CA PRO A 78 12.84 66.73 -22.08
C PRO A 78 13.80 66.33 -23.25
N GLY A 79 13.33 65.44 -24.13
CA GLY A 79 13.46 65.63 -25.59
C GLY A 79 14.59 64.96 -26.40
N SER A 80 14.14 64.23 -27.45
CA SER A 80 14.64 64.27 -28.84
C SER A 80 15.89 63.48 -29.29
N SER A 81 15.68 62.64 -30.32
CA SER A 81 16.57 62.31 -31.48
C SER A 81 17.89 61.58 -31.18
N THR A 82 18.42 60.61 -31.95
CA THR A 82 18.30 60.25 -33.37
C THR A 82 19.09 58.96 -33.60
N ALA A 83 18.61 58.14 -34.55
CA ALA A 83 19.35 57.34 -35.54
C ALA A 83 20.58 56.49 -35.11
N THR A 84 20.53 55.17 -35.37
CA THR A 84 21.18 54.57 -36.55
C THR A 84 20.95 53.06 -36.62
N SER A 85 20.80 52.59 -37.85
CA SER A 85 20.51 51.23 -38.26
C SER A 85 21.62 50.25 -37.91
N SER A 86 21.25 49.02 -37.51
CA SER A 86 21.98 47.81 -37.92
C SER A 86 21.03 46.62 -37.90
N GLU A 87 20.86 46.08 -39.09
CA GLU A 87 20.21 44.85 -39.50
C GLU A 87 20.60 43.66 -38.61
N ALA A 88 19.62 43.08 -37.92
CA ALA A 88 19.77 41.80 -37.22
C ALA A 88 18.59 40.89 -37.58
N VAL A 89 18.96 39.79 -38.23
CA VAL A 89 18.14 38.67 -38.69
C VAL A 89 17.11 38.27 -37.62
N LEU A 90 15.83 38.55 -37.91
CA LEU A 90 14.71 38.18 -37.06
C LEU A 90 14.34 36.71 -37.34
N LEU A 91 14.97 35.81 -36.58
CA LEU A 91 14.51 34.42 -36.46
C LEU A 91 13.06 34.44 -35.96
N LYS A 92 12.13 34.17 -36.87
CA LYS A 92 10.71 33.96 -36.58
C LYS A 92 10.60 32.77 -35.62
N ARG A 93 10.36 33.03 -34.33
CA ARG A 93 9.91 31.99 -33.39
C ARG A 93 8.61 31.40 -33.95
N PRO A 94 8.42 30.07 -33.96
CA PRO A 94 7.13 29.50 -34.30
C PRO A 94 6.10 30.08 -33.32
N GLU A 95 4.96 30.51 -33.86
CA GLU A 95 3.80 30.90 -33.08
C GLU A 95 3.46 29.73 -32.17
N MET A 96 3.79 29.89 -30.89
CA MET A 96 3.32 29.01 -29.85
C MET A 96 1.81 29.26 -29.79
N GLU A 97 1.03 28.33 -30.37
CA GLU A 97 -0.41 28.27 -30.17
C GLU A 97 -0.65 28.25 -28.66
N VAL A 98 -1.01 29.42 -28.14
CA VAL A 98 -1.49 29.57 -26.77
C VAL A 98 -2.81 28.82 -26.74
N LEU A 99 -2.79 27.60 -26.19
CA LEU A 99 -4.01 26.86 -25.89
C LEU A 99 -4.88 27.80 -25.02
N PRO A 100 -6.14 28.07 -25.43
CA PRO A 100 -7.04 28.87 -24.61
C PRO A 100 -7.23 28.16 -23.27
N ALA A 101 -7.17 28.91 -22.18
CA ALA A 101 -7.47 28.40 -20.85
C ALA A 101 -8.91 27.84 -20.85
N THR A 102 -9.04 26.51 -20.90
CA THR A 102 -10.31 25.78 -20.83
C THR A 102 -10.97 26.12 -19.51
N GLY A 103 -12.12 26.78 -19.55
CA GLY A 103 -12.86 27.20 -18.36
C GLY A 103 -13.56 26.03 -17.65
N PRO A 104 -14.09 26.23 -16.43
CA PRO A 104 -14.76 25.20 -15.63
C PRO A 104 -15.97 24.53 -16.32
N LYS A 105 -16.56 25.16 -17.36
CA LYS A 105 -17.66 24.59 -18.13
C LYS A 105 -17.25 23.48 -19.10
N GLU A 106 -16.06 23.58 -19.71
CA GLU A 106 -15.54 22.53 -20.61
C GLU A 106 -15.04 21.31 -19.81
N GLU A 107 -14.58 21.53 -18.58
CA GLU A 107 -14.31 20.45 -17.63
C GLU A 107 -15.58 19.71 -17.21
N GLU A 108 -16.68 20.42 -16.96
CA GLU A 108 -17.97 19.79 -16.65
C GLU A 108 -18.54 19.01 -17.84
N GLU A 109 -18.51 19.56 -19.04
CA GLU A 109 -18.97 18.88 -20.26
C GLU A 109 -18.10 17.65 -20.61
N SER A 110 -16.79 17.74 -20.45
CA SER A 110 -15.88 16.59 -20.64
C SER A 110 -16.03 15.52 -19.55
N ARG A 111 -16.38 15.90 -18.32
CA ARG A 111 -16.73 14.94 -17.25
C ARG A 111 -18.05 14.22 -17.56
N VAL A 112 -19.07 14.94 -18.03
CA VAL A 112 -20.36 14.34 -18.43
C VAL A 112 -20.17 13.36 -19.60
N HIS A 113 -19.40 13.75 -20.63
CA HIS A 113 -19.09 12.87 -21.76
C HIS A 113 -18.37 11.58 -21.32
N LYS A 114 -17.36 11.69 -20.44
CA LYS A 114 -16.66 10.51 -19.89
C LYS A 114 -17.61 9.57 -19.15
N VAL A 115 -18.52 10.12 -18.34
CA VAL A 115 -19.51 9.31 -17.60
C VAL A 115 -20.48 8.60 -18.56
N GLU A 116 -20.90 9.26 -19.64
CA GLU A 116 -21.75 8.65 -20.67
C GLU A 116 -21.02 7.55 -21.46
N GLU A 117 -19.75 7.75 -21.79
CA GLU A 117 -18.89 6.73 -22.41
C GLU A 117 -18.71 5.52 -21.50
N ASP A 118 -18.46 5.73 -20.21
CA ASP A 118 -18.31 4.65 -19.23
C ASP A 118 -19.62 3.85 -19.04
N ARG A 119 -20.77 4.54 -19.05
CA ARG A 119 -22.08 3.86 -19.06
C ARG A 119 -22.25 3.02 -20.32
N ARG A 120 -21.93 3.56 -21.49
CA ARG A 120 -22.01 2.84 -22.77
C ARG A 120 -21.08 1.63 -22.81
N ILE A 121 -19.86 1.75 -22.27
CA ILE A 121 -18.90 0.64 -22.15
C ILE A 121 -19.44 -0.43 -21.20
N SER A 122 -20.02 -0.03 -20.06
CA SER A 122 -20.62 -0.95 -19.09
C SER A 122 -21.79 -1.74 -19.69
N ASP A 123 -22.69 -1.07 -20.42
CA ASP A 123 -23.80 -1.73 -21.09
C ASP A 123 -23.33 -2.68 -22.21
N LEU A 124 -22.31 -2.27 -22.97
CA LEU A 124 -21.70 -3.11 -24.00
C LEU A 124 -21.03 -4.34 -23.38
N ARG A 125 -20.32 -4.18 -22.25
CA ARG A 125 -19.73 -5.28 -21.49
C ARG A 125 -20.79 -6.28 -21.04
N LYS A 126 -21.88 -5.81 -20.40
CA LYS A 126 -22.99 -6.67 -19.96
C LYS A 126 -23.62 -7.44 -21.13
N SER A 127 -23.81 -6.77 -22.28
CA SER A 127 -24.32 -7.40 -23.49
C SER A 127 -23.37 -8.48 -24.02
N CYS A 128 -22.06 -8.21 -24.04
CA CYS A 128 -21.04 -9.18 -24.45
C CYS A 128 -21.00 -10.40 -23.52
N GLU A 129 -21.03 -10.18 -22.20
CA GLU A 129 -21.07 -11.25 -21.20
C GLU A 129 -22.30 -12.15 -21.39
N GLU A 130 -23.48 -11.56 -21.63
CA GLU A 130 -24.71 -12.33 -21.89
C GLU A 130 -24.63 -13.12 -23.21
N GLN A 131 -24.02 -12.54 -24.24
CA GLN A 131 -23.81 -13.23 -25.52
C GLN A 131 -22.81 -14.39 -25.39
N LEU A 132 -21.75 -14.22 -24.60
CA LEU A 132 -20.78 -15.28 -24.29
C LEU A 132 -21.45 -16.43 -23.52
N ARG A 133 -22.27 -16.12 -22.50
CA ARG A 133 -23.04 -17.14 -21.74
C ARG A 133 -23.98 -17.93 -22.64
N ARG A 134 -24.62 -17.27 -23.61
CA ARG A 134 -25.52 -17.90 -24.60
C ARG A 134 -24.79 -18.62 -25.73
N GLY A 135 -23.45 -18.60 -25.76
CA GLY A 135 -22.65 -19.20 -26.83
C GLY A 135 -22.80 -18.51 -28.20
N GLN A 136 -23.23 -17.24 -28.24
CA GLN A 136 -23.41 -16.47 -29.47
C GLN A 136 -22.07 -15.84 -29.91
N TRP A 137 -21.10 -16.69 -30.28
CA TRP A 137 -19.70 -16.30 -30.50
C TRP A 137 -19.49 -15.19 -31.54
N LYS A 138 -20.23 -15.19 -32.66
CA LYS A 138 -20.11 -14.16 -33.70
C LYS A 138 -20.56 -12.78 -33.23
N ARG A 139 -21.64 -12.71 -32.44
CA ARG A 139 -22.13 -11.44 -31.87
C ARG A 139 -21.21 -10.95 -30.76
N ALA A 140 -20.73 -11.87 -29.92
CA ALA A 140 -19.75 -11.56 -28.88
C ALA A 140 -18.45 -11.01 -29.49
N PHE A 141 -18.00 -11.57 -30.62
CA PHE A 141 -16.84 -11.07 -31.36
C PHE A 141 -16.98 -9.60 -31.78
N GLU A 142 -18.11 -9.23 -32.40
CA GLU A 142 -18.37 -7.84 -32.81
C GLU A 142 -18.41 -6.88 -31.60
N GLY A 143 -19.04 -7.30 -30.50
CA GLY A 143 -19.12 -6.52 -29.27
C GLY A 143 -17.77 -6.34 -28.58
N LEU A 144 -16.98 -7.41 -28.48
CA LEU A 144 -15.64 -7.39 -27.88
C LEU A 144 -14.66 -6.59 -28.72
N SER A 145 -14.74 -6.67 -30.05
CA SER A 145 -13.91 -5.86 -30.94
C SER A 145 -14.14 -4.35 -30.72
N ARG A 146 -15.40 -3.97 -30.49
CA ARG A 146 -15.75 -2.60 -30.11
C ARG A 146 -15.21 -2.24 -28.73
N LEU A 147 -15.31 -3.14 -27.74
CA LEU A 147 -14.75 -2.92 -26.40
C LEU A 147 -13.23 -2.70 -26.43
N VAL A 148 -12.50 -3.50 -27.21
CA VAL A 148 -11.05 -3.32 -27.42
C VAL A 148 -10.76 -1.99 -28.08
N SER A 149 -11.55 -1.57 -29.08
CA SER A 149 -11.35 -0.26 -29.72
C SER A 149 -11.61 0.93 -28.77
N LEU A 150 -12.54 0.77 -27.81
CA LEU A 150 -12.87 1.81 -26.83
C LEU A 150 -11.87 1.83 -25.66
N ARG A 151 -11.33 0.67 -25.25
CA ARG A 151 -10.36 0.54 -24.16
C ARG A 151 -9.20 -0.38 -24.60
N PRO A 152 -8.24 0.14 -25.39
CA PRO A 152 -7.17 -0.68 -25.97
C PRO A 152 -6.21 -1.28 -24.95
N TYR A 153 -6.05 -0.67 -23.77
CA TYR A 153 -5.10 -1.11 -22.74
C TYR A 153 -5.71 -2.09 -21.72
N ASN A 154 -6.95 -2.54 -21.92
CA ASN A 154 -7.56 -3.52 -21.01
C ASN A 154 -7.21 -4.95 -21.42
N ALA A 155 -6.35 -5.59 -20.66
CA ALA A 155 -5.89 -6.96 -20.88
C ALA A 155 -7.05 -7.97 -20.99
N ASP A 156 -8.07 -7.90 -20.12
CA ASP A 156 -9.16 -8.88 -20.09
C ASP A 156 -9.98 -8.89 -21.38
N TYR A 157 -10.10 -7.74 -22.06
CA TYR A 157 -10.78 -7.66 -23.35
C TYR A 157 -10.00 -8.38 -24.45
N HIS A 158 -8.66 -8.31 -24.42
CA HIS A 158 -7.82 -9.04 -25.36
C HIS A 158 -7.84 -10.54 -25.11
N LEU A 159 -7.78 -10.96 -23.83
CA LEU A 159 -7.90 -12.38 -23.47
C LEU A 159 -9.22 -12.97 -23.94
N THR A 160 -10.34 -12.31 -23.62
CA THR A 160 -11.67 -12.78 -24.00
C THR A 160 -11.88 -12.78 -25.51
N LEU A 161 -11.37 -11.77 -26.22
CA LEU A 161 -11.40 -11.74 -27.68
C LEU A 161 -10.58 -12.89 -28.29
N GLY A 162 -9.38 -13.16 -27.77
CA GLY A 162 -8.54 -14.30 -28.18
C GLY A 162 -9.24 -15.65 -27.97
N LEU A 163 -9.95 -15.83 -26.85
CA LEU A 163 -10.76 -17.02 -26.60
C LEU A 163 -11.94 -17.15 -27.57
N VAL A 164 -12.57 -16.04 -27.96
CA VAL A 164 -13.63 -16.05 -28.98
C VAL A 164 -13.08 -16.45 -30.35
N HIS A 165 -11.94 -15.89 -30.77
CA HIS A 165 -11.26 -16.30 -31.99
C HIS A 165 -10.90 -17.80 -31.97
N ARG A 166 -10.39 -18.30 -30.84
CA ARG A 166 -10.13 -19.74 -30.63
C ARG A 166 -11.39 -20.59 -30.82
N ARG A 167 -12.55 -20.11 -30.38
CA ARG A 167 -13.85 -20.81 -30.53
C ARG A 167 -14.44 -20.71 -31.93
N LEU A 168 -14.15 -19.64 -32.66
CA LEU A 168 -14.61 -19.44 -34.03
C LEU A 168 -13.75 -20.20 -35.06
N HIS A 169 -12.49 -20.48 -34.75
CA HIS A 169 -11.57 -21.20 -35.65
C HIS A 169 -12.14 -22.51 -36.22
N PRO A 170 -12.76 -23.44 -35.45
CA PRO A 170 -13.34 -24.66 -36.02
C PRO A 170 -14.55 -24.43 -36.94
N LEU A 171 -15.17 -23.24 -36.89
CA LEU A 171 -16.40 -22.90 -37.61
C LEU A 171 -16.13 -22.24 -38.96
N GLU A 172 -14.91 -21.73 -39.19
CA GLU A 172 -14.56 -20.99 -40.40
C GLU A 172 -13.36 -21.65 -41.09
N THR A 173 -13.41 -21.77 -42.42
CA THR A 173 -12.34 -22.40 -43.19
C THR A 173 -11.15 -21.45 -43.31
N GLY A 174 -10.15 -21.64 -42.45
CA GLY A 174 -8.85 -20.97 -42.54
C GLY A 174 -8.18 -20.74 -41.18
N ASN A 175 -6.85 -20.61 -41.18
CA ASN A 175 -6.07 -20.38 -39.95
C ASN A 175 -6.11 -18.92 -39.46
N GLY A 176 -6.89 -18.03 -40.10
CA GLY A 176 -6.91 -16.60 -39.81
C GLY A 176 -7.28 -16.29 -38.35
N HIS A 177 -8.36 -16.91 -37.85
CA HIS A 177 -8.76 -16.73 -36.45
C HIS A 177 -7.79 -17.32 -35.45
N LEU A 178 -7.02 -18.35 -35.83
CA LEU A 178 -6.03 -18.91 -34.93
C LEU A 178 -4.81 -17.99 -34.81
N GLN A 179 -4.39 -17.38 -35.91
CA GLN A 179 -3.35 -16.35 -35.91
C GLN A 179 -3.79 -15.12 -35.10
N GLU A 180 -5.01 -14.65 -35.31
CA GLU A 180 -5.59 -13.54 -34.53
C GLU A 180 -5.69 -13.90 -33.04
N ALA A 181 -6.07 -15.13 -32.69
CA ALA A 181 -6.08 -15.58 -31.29
C ALA A 181 -4.68 -15.50 -30.67
N SER A 182 -3.65 -15.97 -31.39
CA SER A 182 -2.25 -15.89 -30.91
C SER A 182 -1.79 -14.44 -30.70
N ALA A 183 -2.14 -13.54 -31.61
CA ALA A 183 -1.82 -12.12 -31.49
C ALA A 183 -2.52 -11.50 -30.26
N LYS A 184 -3.79 -11.84 -30.01
CA LYS A 184 -4.54 -11.35 -28.85
C LYS A 184 -4.03 -11.89 -27.51
N PHE A 185 -3.52 -13.13 -27.46
CA PHE A 185 -2.85 -13.64 -26.27
C PHE A 185 -1.49 -12.96 -26.03
N GLN A 186 -0.79 -12.55 -27.09
CA GLN A 186 0.42 -11.75 -26.95
C GLN A 186 0.11 -10.33 -26.46
N GLU A 187 -0.89 -9.67 -27.04
CA GLU A 187 -1.37 -8.36 -26.56
C GLU A 187 -1.83 -8.42 -25.09
N TYR A 188 -2.45 -9.53 -24.67
CA TYR A 188 -2.81 -9.76 -23.26
C TYR A 188 -1.58 -9.74 -22.33
N ILE A 189 -0.46 -10.30 -22.76
CA ILE A 189 0.82 -10.23 -22.02
C ILE A 189 1.32 -8.78 -21.99
N ASP A 190 1.34 -8.12 -23.14
CA ASP A 190 1.87 -6.76 -23.29
C ASP A 190 1.11 -5.73 -22.43
N TYR A 191 -0.19 -5.95 -22.19
CA TYR A 191 -1.04 -5.11 -21.35
C TYR A 191 -1.11 -5.55 -19.86
N GLY A 192 -0.21 -6.45 -19.41
CA GLY A 192 -0.07 -6.81 -17.99
C GLY A 192 -1.00 -7.93 -17.51
N GLY A 193 -1.48 -8.77 -18.43
CA GLY A 193 -2.23 -9.98 -18.10
C GLY A 193 -1.41 -11.07 -17.40
N GLN A 194 -2.08 -12.11 -16.92
CA GLN A 194 -1.41 -13.26 -16.30
C GLN A 194 -0.66 -14.09 -17.35
N GLU A 195 0.65 -13.83 -17.44
CA GLU A 195 1.54 -14.42 -18.45
C GLU A 195 1.47 -15.95 -18.49
N ALA A 196 1.37 -16.62 -17.34
CA ALA A 196 1.36 -18.08 -17.30
C ALA A 196 0.17 -18.70 -18.06
N ILE A 197 -1.02 -18.09 -17.96
CA ILE A 197 -2.23 -18.53 -18.69
C ILE A 197 -2.09 -18.19 -20.17
N ALA A 198 -1.54 -17.02 -20.48
CA ALA A 198 -1.31 -16.59 -21.86
C ALA A 198 -0.41 -17.58 -22.60
N PHE A 199 0.71 -17.98 -21.98
CA PHE A 199 1.64 -18.96 -22.56
C PHE A 199 1.02 -20.35 -22.73
N LEU A 200 0.14 -20.78 -21.83
CA LEU A 200 -0.61 -22.02 -22.02
C LEU A 200 -1.55 -21.96 -23.24
N LEU A 201 -2.27 -20.84 -23.40
CA LEU A 201 -3.16 -20.62 -24.55
C LEU A 201 -2.38 -20.48 -25.86
N LEU A 202 -1.21 -19.84 -25.83
CA LEU A 202 -0.28 -19.79 -26.96
C LEU A 202 0.24 -21.18 -27.33
N ALA A 203 0.60 -22.01 -26.34
CA ALA A 203 1.00 -23.39 -26.56
C ALA A 203 -0.12 -24.20 -27.24
N GLU A 204 -1.38 -24.03 -26.82
CA GLU A 204 -2.51 -24.67 -27.47
C GLU A 204 -2.67 -24.22 -28.93
N THR A 205 -2.59 -22.91 -29.20
CA THR A 205 -2.71 -22.41 -30.59
C THR A 205 -1.58 -22.93 -31.48
N ALA A 206 -0.34 -22.98 -30.98
CA ALA A 206 0.80 -23.57 -31.68
C ALA A 206 0.61 -25.09 -31.91
N ALA A 207 0.03 -25.80 -30.93
CA ALA A 207 -0.25 -27.23 -31.05
C ALA A 207 -1.27 -27.56 -32.13
N VAL A 208 -2.29 -26.70 -32.30
CA VAL A 208 -3.28 -26.79 -33.37
C VAL A 208 -2.67 -26.39 -34.72
N SER A 209 -1.70 -25.47 -34.74
CA SER A 209 -0.96 -25.08 -35.96
C SER A 209 0.04 -26.14 -36.42
N GLY A 210 0.46 -27.05 -35.53
CA GLY A 210 1.43 -28.11 -35.81
C GLY A 210 2.88 -27.75 -35.49
N ASP A 211 3.13 -26.66 -34.77
CA ASP A 211 4.48 -26.15 -34.48
C ASP A 211 5.01 -26.67 -33.13
N ASP A 212 5.39 -27.95 -33.10
CA ASP A 212 5.74 -28.69 -31.87
C ASP A 212 6.88 -28.05 -31.04
N GLU A 213 7.89 -27.43 -31.68
CA GLU A 213 8.98 -26.74 -30.96
C GLU A 213 8.50 -25.47 -30.24
N VAL A 214 7.55 -24.74 -30.84
CA VAL A 214 6.96 -23.53 -30.24
C VAL A 214 6.07 -23.90 -29.06
N VAL A 215 5.37 -25.03 -29.15
CA VAL A 215 4.57 -25.59 -28.04
C VAL A 215 5.44 -25.80 -26.81
N TYR A 216 6.57 -26.51 -26.94
CA TYR A 216 7.44 -26.77 -25.78
C TYR A 216 8.04 -25.50 -25.18
N ARG A 217 8.39 -24.51 -26.00
CA ARG A 217 8.87 -23.21 -25.52
C ARG A 217 7.83 -22.52 -24.65
N HIS A 218 6.59 -22.44 -25.13
CA HIS A 218 5.51 -21.79 -24.38
C HIS A 218 5.07 -22.58 -23.15
N LEU A 219 5.08 -23.91 -23.20
CA LEU A 219 4.88 -24.72 -22.01
C LEU A 219 6.00 -24.45 -20.99
N ASP A 220 7.27 -24.42 -21.40
CA ASP A 220 8.36 -24.11 -20.45
C ASP A 220 8.21 -22.71 -19.83
N GLU A 221 7.82 -21.72 -20.63
CA GLU A 221 7.50 -20.36 -20.18
C GLU A 221 6.35 -20.32 -19.17
N ALA A 222 5.30 -21.12 -19.36
CA ALA A 222 4.19 -21.25 -18.41
C ALA A 222 4.64 -21.89 -17.08
N ALA A 223 5.46 -22.95 -17.13
CA ALA A 223 6.00 -23.61 -15.93
C ALA A 223 6.91 -22.66 -15.15
N SER A 224 7.77 -21.91 -15.83
CA SER A 224 8.69 -20.97 -15.18
C SER A 224 7.96 -19.88 -14.40
N ARG A 225 6.70 -19.58 -14.76
CA ARG A 225 5.84 -18.57 -14.14
C ARG A 225 4.89 -19.11 -13.08
N GLY A 226 5.10 -20.33 -12.59
CA GLY A 226 4.31 -20.87 -11.47
C GLY A 226 3.13 -21.77 -11.86
N MET A 227 2.83 -21.97 -13.14
CA MET A 227 1.64 -22.72 -13.56
C MET A 227 1.87 -24.24 -13.60
N ASN A 228 1.11 -25.01 -12.82
CA ASN A 228 1.13 -26.48 -12.88
C ASN A 228 0.57 -27.00 -14.21
N ILE A 229 1.47 -27.14 -15.19
CA ILE A 229 1.15 -27.55 -16.55
C ILE A 229 0.56 -28.96 -16.61
N ALA A 230 1.00 -29.87 -15.73
CA ALA A 230 0.52 -31.25 -15.73
C ALA A 230 -1.01 -31.30 -15.54
N ARG A 231 -1.53 -30.51 -14.60
CA ARG A 231 -2.99 -30.38 -14.40
C ARG A 231 -3.66 -29.52 -15.46
N ALA A 232 -2.98 -28.48 -15.94
CA ALA A 232 -3.57 -27.53 -16.86
C ALA A 232 -3.80 -28.14 -18.26
N VAL A 233 -2.87 -28.95 -18.75
CA VAL A 233 -2.92 -29.56 -20.08
C VAL A 233 -4.07 -30.56 -20.25
N ASP A 234 -4.54 -31.20 -19.18
CA ASP A 234 -5.72 -32.08 -19.21
C ASP A 234 -6.99 -31.37 -19.74
N GLN A 235 -7.05 -30.04 -19.62
CA GLN A 235 -8.19 -29.23 -20.07
C GLN A 235 -8.13 -28.93 -21.58
N PHE A 236 -7.02 -29.22 -22.25
CA PHE A 236 -6.76 -28.83 -23.64
C PHE A 236 -6.44 -30.06 -24.50
N PRO A 237 -7.42 -30.60 -25.25
CA PRO A 237 -7.22 -31.82 -26.06
C PRO A 237 -6.08 -31.72 -27.09
N ALA A 238 -5.80 -30.52 -27.62
CA ALA A 238 -4.72 -30.30 -28.56
C ALA A 238 -3.32 -30.52 -27.95
N LEU A 239 -3.19 -30.38 -26.64
CA LEU A 239 -1.94 -30.54 -25.90
C LEU A 239 -1.73 -31.97 -25.38
N ALA A 240 -2.74 -32.83 -25.45
CA ALA A 240 -2.69 -34.20 -24.91
C ALA A 240 -1.55 -35.03 -25.51
N ARG A 241 -1.19 -34.84 -26.78
CA ARG A 241 -0.09 -35.56 -27.44
C ARG A 241 1.30 -35.24 -26.88
N PHE A 242 1.44 -34.11 -26.19
CA PHE A 242 2.74 -33.64 -25.68
C PHE A 242 3.02 -34.14 -24.26
N THR A 243 2.02 -34.69 -23.55
CA THR A 243 2.18 -35.13 -22.16
C THR A 243 3.10 -36.34 -22.01
N GLU A 244 3.19 -37.19 -23.04
CA GLU A 244 4.03 -38.38 -23.07
C GLU A 244 5.51 -38.07 -23.33
N ASP A 245 5.85 -36.86 -23.78
CA ASP A 245 7.22 -36.50 -24.10
C ASP A 245 8.04 -36.17 -22.83
N THR A 246 9.25 -36.68 -22.78
CA THR A 246 10.28 -36.34 -21.80
C THR A 246 10.49 -34.84 -21.61
N ARG A 247 10.36 -34.03 -22.68
CA ARG A 247 10.51 -32.57 -22.62
C ARG A 247 9.42 -31.93 -21.76
N PHE A 248 8.19 -32.42 -21.90
CA PHE A 248 7.04 -31.98 -21.12
C PHE A 248 7.21 -32.32 -19.64
N VAL A 249 7.56 -33.58 -19.34
CA VAL A 249 7.79 -34.05 -17.97
C VAL A 249 8.85 -33.18 -17.28
N ARG A 250 9.94 -32.86 -17.99
CA ARG A 250 10.99 -31.96 -17.47
C ARG A 250 10.44 -30.57 -17.11
N SER A 251 9.62 -29.97 -17.96
CA SER A 251 9.03 -28.66 -17.71
C SER A 251 8.02 -28.70 -16.56
N ALA A 252 7.19 -29.74 -16.48
CA ALA A 252 6.24 -29.94 -15.38
C ALA A 252 6.94 -30.08 -14.01
N LEU A 253 8.05 -30.82 -13.96
CA LEU A 253 8.85 -31.03 -12.74
C LEU A 253 9.59 -29.77 -12.26
N LYS A 254 9.76 -28.73 -13.10
CA LYS A 254 10.40 -27.48 -12.66
C LYS A 254 9.66 -26.86 -11.46
N LEU A 255 8.33 -26.95 -11.43
CA LEU A 255 7.53 -26.43 -10.33
C LEU A 255 7.65 -27.24 -9.05
N GLU A 256 7.72 -28.57 -9.15
CA GLU A 256 8.01 -29.41 -7.99
C GLU A 256 9.37 -29.06 -7.39
N ARG A 257 10.36 -28.69 -8.22
CA ARG A 257 11.68 -28.24 -7.74
C ARG A 257 11.63 -26.92 -6.95
N TYR A 258 10.68 -26.03 -7.25
CA TYR A 258 10.46 -24.81 -6.47
C TYR A 258 9.67 -25.05 -5.18
N LEU A 259 8.81 -26.07 -5.15
CA LEU A 259 8.13 -26.51 -3.92
C LEU A 259 9.05 -27.36 -3.00
N LEU A 260 10.12 -27.94 -3.54
CA LEU A 260 11.04 -28.86 -2.84
C LEU A 260 12.27 -28.19 -2.18
N LYS A 261 12.38 -26.86 -2.15
CA LYS A 261 13.34 -26.12 -1.30
C LYS A 261 12.50 -25.25 -0.35
N ASP A 262 12.38 -25.51 0.96
CA ASP A 262 13.42 -25.54 2.00
C ASP A 262 13.09 -26.48 3.19
N GLY A 263 12.44 -27.63 2.95
CA GLY A 263 11.88 -28.44 4.04
C GLY A 263 12.67 -29.68 4.50
N ALA A 264 13.42 -30.35 3.63
CA ALA A 264 13.97 -31.65 4.01
C ALA A 264 15.12 -32.10 3.11
N HIS A 265 16.34 -31.61 3.38
CA HIS A 265 17.52 -32.45 3.15
C HIS A 265 17.53 -33.57 4.22
N ARG A 266 16.71 -34.60 4.00
CA ARG A 266 16.84 -35.87 4.72
C ARG A 266 17.90 -36.68 4.00
N ASP A 267 19.07 -36.79 4.61
CA ASP A 267 20.13 -37.67 4.11
C ASP A 267 19.59 -39.12 4.05
N PRO A 268 19.57 -39.78 2.88
CA PRO A 268 19.05 -41.14 2.72
C PRO A 268 19.85 -42.20 3.47
N PHE A 269 21.00 -41.87 4.07
CA PHE A 269 21.83 -42.79 4.85
C PHE A 269 21.84 -42.51 6.36
N THR A 270 21.09 -41.52 6.85
CA THR A 270 20.96 -41.31 8.30
C THR A 270 19.78 -42.14 8.84
N ALA A 271 20.09 -43.15 9.66
CA ALA A 271 19.12 -44.10 10.20
C ALA A 271 17.97 -43.42 10.99
N PRO A 272 16.71 -43.88 10.85
CA PRO A 272 15.52 -43.18 11.37
C PRO A 272 15.29 -43.34 12.88
N TRP A 273 16.25 -43.86 13.64
CA TRP A 273 16.06 -44.30 15.02
C TRP A 273 16.92 -43.57 16.05
N LYS A 274 17.12 -42.28 15.85
CA LYS A 274 17.35 -41.38 16.97
C LYS A 274 16.27 -40.33 16.95
N SER A 275 15.19 -40.61 17.68
CA SER A 275 14.29 -39.59 18.21
C SER A 275 15.11 -38.71 19.16
N SER A 276 15.94 -37.83 18.62
CA SER A 276 16.17 -36.57 19.30
C SER A 276 14.81 -35.89 19.31
N SER A 277 14.32 -35.66 20.51
CA SER A 277 13.27 -34.71 20.84
C SER A 277 13.55 -33.36 20.17
N PHE A 278 13.30 -33.27 18.88
CA PHE A 278 12.95 -32.04 18.21
C PHE A 278 11.55 -31.73 18.74
N VAL A 279 11.52 -31.01 19.85
CA VAL A 279 10.39 -30.14 20.12
C VAL A 279 10.48 -29.09 19.04
N ASP A 280 9.84 -29.38 17.90
CA ASP A 280 9.48 -28.35 16.95
C ASP A 280 8.62 -27.36 17.72
N SER A 281 9.20 -26.22 18.07
CA SER A 281 8.50 -25.05 18.60
C SER A 281 7.70 -24.32 17.52
N LYS A 282 7.45 -24.97 16.38
CA LYS A 282 6.35 -24.65 15.48
C LYS A 282 5.20 -25.54 15.89
N GLY A 283 4.23 -24.96 16.62
CA GLY A 283 3.06 -25.67 17.14
C GLY A 283 2.53 -26.66 16.10
N SER A 284 2.61 -27.94 16.43
CA SER A 284 2.02 -28.99 15.63
C SER A 284 0.57 -28.59 15.40
N PHE A 285 0.19 -28.35 14.16
CA PHE A 285 -1.20 -28.08 13.80
C PHE A 285 -2.01 -29.31 14.24
N SER A 286 -2.70 -29.17 15.37
CA SER A 286 -3.59 -30.18 15.92
C SER A 286 -4.99 -29.60 15.96
N PHE A 287 -5.94 -30.41 15.51
CA PHE A 287 -7.35 -30.14 15.71
C PHE A 287 -7.63 -30.07 17.21
N LEU A 288 -8.56 -29.18 17.58
CA LEU A 288 -9.01 -29.06 18.96
C LEU A 288 -9.87 -30.26 19.32
N GLU A 289 -9.84 -30.67 20.58
CA GLU A 289 -10.75 -31.71 21.07
C GLU A 289 -12.21 -31.23 20.97
N VAL A 290 -13.16 -32.14 20.76
CA VAL A 290 -14.58 -31.77 20.54
C VAL A 290 -15.15 -31.01 21.74
N SER A 291 -14.67 -31.28 22.96
CA SER A 291 -15.04 -30.54 24.17
C SER A 291 -14.55 -29.09 24.13
N GLU A 292 -13.31 -28.87 23.68
CA GLU A 292 -12.72 -27.53 23.58
C GLU A 292 -13.41 -26.72 22.48
N GLN A 293 -13.70 -27.33 21.33
CA GLN A 293 -14.48 -26.69 20.26
C GLN A 293 -15.86 -26.22 20.76
N ARG A 294 -16.55 -27.02 21.57
CA ARG A 294 -17.85 -26.65 22.17
C ARG A 294 -17.72 -25.53 23.20
N GLU A 295 -16.64 -25.51 23.98
CA GLU A 295 -16.39 -24.46 24.95
C GLU A 295 -16.11 -23.12 24.26
N LEU A 296 -15.22 -23.10 23.26
CA LEU A 296 -14.95 -21.91 22.46
C LEU A 296 -16.21 -21.40 21.78
N LEU A 297 -17.05 -22.30 21.26
CA LEU A 297 -18.31 -21.91 20.64
C LEU A 297 -19.30 -21.34 21.66
N ALA A 298 -19.37 -21.89 22.88
CA ALA A 298 -20.17 -21.31 23.95
C ALA A 298 -19.68 -19.91 24.35
N GLN A 299 -18.36 -19.70 24.39
CA GLN A 299 -17.76 -18.38 24.61
C GLN A 299 -18.09 -17.41 23.48
N ALA A 300 -18.02 -17.85 22.22
CA ALA A 300 -18.40 -17.05 21.05
C ALA A 300 -19.88 -16.65 21.08
N ARG A 301 -20.79 -17.56 21.44
CA ARG A 301 -22.23 -17.28 21.61
C ARG A 301 -22.49 -16.23 22.71
N ALA A 302 -21.79 -16.36 23.83
CA ALA A 302 -21.90 -15.39 24.93
C ALA A 302 -21.34 -14.03 24.51
N ALA A 303 -20.22 -14.02 23.79
CA ALA A 303 -19.58 -12.81 23.30
C ALA A 303 -20.45 -12.07 22.28
N ILE A 304 -21.05 -12.76 21.28
CA ILE A 304 -21.91 -12.09 20.30
C ILE A 304 -23.19 -11.53 20.94
N SER A 305 -23.76 -12.25 21.92
CA SER A 305 -24.90 -11.73 22.69
C SER A 305 -24.53 -10.46 23.47
N ARG A 306 -23.29 -10.40 23.99
CA ARG A 306 -22.75 -9.23 24.67
C ARG A 306 -22.48 -8.07 23.70
N VAL A 307 -21.95 -8.34 22.51
CA VAL A 307 -21.81 -7.34 21.44
C VAL A 307 -23.18 -6.75 21.07
N GLU A 308 -24.18 -7.59 20.80
CA GLU A 308 -25.53 -7.13 20.46
C GLU A 308 -26.17 -6.28 21.56
N PHE A 309 -25.96 -6.64 22.83
CA PHE A 309 -26.45 -5.87 23.96
C PHE A 309 -25.72 -4.53 24.09
N SER A 310 -24.39 -4.54 24.08
CA SER A 310 -23.58 -3.34 24.27
C SER A 310 -23.71 -2.35 23.10
N VAL A 311 -23.90 -2.84 21.87
CA VAL A 311 -24.21 -1.97 20.71
C VAL A 311 -25.57 -1.28 20.87
N ARG A 312 -26.58 -1.95 21.44
CA ARG A 312 -27.90 -1.33 21.71
C ARG A 312 -27.86 -0.27 22.80
N GLU A 313 -27.03 -0.47 23.83
CA GLU A 313 -26.87 0.46 24.95
C GLU A 313 -25.84 1.59 24.67
N GLY A 314 -25.08 1.50 23.56
CA GLY A 314 -24.03 2.46 23.22
C GLY A 314 -22.73 2.30 24.03
N GLU A 315 -22.52 1.13 24.65
CA GLU A 315 -21.33 0.80 25.42
C GLU A 315 -20.22 0.22 24.53
N HIS A 316 -19.53 1.10 23.79
CA HIS A 316 -18.55 0.69 22.78
C HIS A 316 -17.32 -0.05 23.35
N GLU A 317 -16.94 0.19 24.60
CA GLU A 317 -15.78 -0.47 25.23
C GLU A 317 -16.05 -1.94 25.54
N ASN A 318 -17.18 -2.23 26.18
CA ASN A 318 -17.62 -3.60 26.47
C ASN A 318 -17.87 -4.40 25.19
N ALA A 319 -18.35 -3.73 24.15
CA ALA A 319 -18.54 -4.34 22.84
C ALA A 319 -17.20 -4.67 22.17
N ALA A 320 -16.17 -3.81 22.30
CA ALA A 320 -14.83 -4.06 21.78
C ALA A 320 -14.13 -5.24 22.47
N GLU A 321 -14.25 -5.35 23.80
CA GLU A 321 -13.73 -6.50 24.53
C GLU A 321 -14.39 -7.81 24.11
N ALA A 322 -15.72 -7.81 23.94
CA ALA A 322 -16.46 -8.97 23.47
C ALA A 322 -16.12 -9.32 22.01
N TYR A 323 -15.94 -8.32 21.16
CA TYR A 323 -15.48 -8.48 19.77
C TYR A 323 -14.09 -9.14 19.71
N LYS A 324 -13.16 -8.68 20.55
CA LYS A 324 -11.80 -9.26 20.65
C LYS A 324 -11.83 -10.74 21.02
N VAL A 325 -12.77 -11.18 21.85
CA VAL A 325 -12.94 -12.60 22.18
C VAL A 325 -13.39 -13.40 20.96
N ILE A 326 -14.33 -12.87 20.17
CA ILE A 326 -14.81 -13.53 18.94
C ILE A 326 -13.66 -13.64 17.91
N MET A 327 -12.87 -12.58 17.74
CA MET A 327 -11.75 -12.57 16.80
C MET A 327 -10.65 -13.59 17.18
N LYS A 328 -10.31 -13.69 18.46
CA LYS A 328 -9.38 -14.73 18.92
C LYS A 328 -9.88 -16.14 18.65
N ILE A 329 -11.18 -16.37 18.79
CA ILE A 329 -11.79 -17.68 18.52
C ILE A 329 -11.84 -17.93 17.00
N SER A 330 -12.03 -16.90 16.17
CA SER A 330 -12.06 -17.02 14.72
C SER A 330 -10.67 -17.30 14.12
N GLU A 331 -9.58 -16.86 14.76
CA GLU A 331 -8.21 -17.27 14.40
C GLU A 331 -8.02 -18.79 14.53
N ASP A 332 -8.61 -19.40 15.56
CA ASP A 332 -8.60 -20.85 15.79
C ASP A 332 -9.63 -21.61 14.92
N SER A 333 -10.37 -20.94 14.02
CA SER A 333 -11.41 -21.56 13.17
C SER A 333 -10.88 -22.73 12.32
N ASN A 334 -9.63 -22.64 11.85
CA ASN A 334 -8.99 -23.71 11.07
C ASN A 334 -8.74 -24.98 11.88
N ARG A 335 -8.82 -24.92 13.22
CA ARG A 335 -8.61 -26.05 14.13
C ARG A 335 -9.90 -26.77 14.52
N PHE A 336 -11.05 -26.32 14.01
CA PHE A 336 -12.34 -26.99 14.16
C PHE A 336 -12.44 -28.14 13.15
N ASP A 337 -12.49 -29.37 13.65
CA ASP A 337 -12.65 -30.59 12.84
C ASP A 337 -14.13 -30.90 12.54
N GLN A 338 -15.04 -30.53 13.44
CA GLN A 338 -16.46 -30.83 13.30
C GLN A 338 -17.16 -29.80 12.39
N PRO A 339 -17.77 -30.22 11.26
CA PRO A 339 -18.36 -29.30 10.29
C PRO A 339 -19.56 -28.53 10.86
N GLU A 340 -20.32 -29.15 11.78
CA GLU A 340 -21.45 -28.48 12.45
C GLU A 340 -20.97 -27.30 13.30
N LEU A 341 -19.95 -27.50 14.12
CA LEU A 341 -19.39 -26.47 15.00
C LEU A 341 -18.69 -25.38 14.19
N ALA A 342 -17.97 -25.75 13.13
CA ALA A 342 -17.34 -24.80 12.21
C ALA A 342 -18.39 -23.93 11.48
N SER A 343 -19.49 -24.54 11.02
CA SER A 343 -20.57 -23.82 10.35
C SER A 343 -21.28 -22.83 11.28
N GLU A 344 -21.40 -23.19 12.56
CA GLU A 344 -22.01 -22.31 13.54
C GLU A 344 -21.07 -21.16 13.94
N LEU A 345 -19.77 -21.40 14.09
CA LEU A 345 -18.80 -20.33 14.28
C LEU A 345 -18.82 -19.35 13.10
N LYS A 346 -18.96 -19.87 11.87
CA LYS A 346 -19.14 -19.05 10.68
C LYS A 346 -20.44 -18.23 10.73
N ALA A 347 -21.56 -18.82 11.13
CA ALA A 347 -22.82 -18.10 11.28
C ALA A 347 -22.76 -17.00 12.35
N ILE A 348 -21.95 -17.18 13.40
CA ILE A 348 -21.66 -16.13 14.40
C ILE A 348 -20.86 -14.99 13.75
N GLY A 349 -19.88 -15.31 12.90
CA GLY A 349 -19.15 -14.32 12.11
C GLY A 349 -20.06 -13.53 11.17
N ASP A 350 -20.89 -14.22 10.38
CA ASP A 350 -21.83 -13.59 9.44
C ASP A 350 -22.80 -12.64 10.18
N ARG A 351 -23.27 -13.04 11.37
CA ARG A 351 -24.15 -12.22 12.21
C ARG A 351 -23.46 -11.00 12.82
N LEU A 352 -22.14 -11.05 12.98
CA LEU A 352 -21.33 -9.92 13.43
C LEU A 352 -21.21 -8.87 12.32
N ASP A 353 -21.07 -9.33 11.07
CA ASP A 353 -21.03 -8.47 9.88
C ASP A 353 -22.38 -7.79 9.65
N ASP A 354 -23.51 -8.49 9.88
CA ASP A 354 -24.87 -7.90 9.80
C ASP A 354 -25.12 -6.72 10.77
N LEU A 355 -24.29 -6.53 11.80
CA LEU A 355 -24.37 -5.41 12.76
C LEU A 355 -23.56 -4.17 12.30
N GLU A 356 -23.19 -4.15 11.01
CA GLU A 356 -22.28 -3.24 10.28
C GLU A 356 -22.17 -1.79 10.80
N ASP A 357 -23.29 -1.08 10.98
CA ASP A 357 -23.25 0.36 11.35
C ASP A 357 -22.76 0.63 12.79
N GLY A 358 -22.92 -0.33 13.72
CA GLY A 358 -22.48 -0.19 15.12
C GLY A 358 -21.14 -0.85 15.41
N VAL A 359 -20.77 -1.87 14.63
CA VAL A 359 -19.56 -2.68 14.83
C VAL A 359 -18.34 -2.09 14.09
N ALA A 360 -18.53 -1.28 13.05
CA ALA A 360 -17.41 -0.65 12.34
C ALA A 360 -16.50 0.18 13.26
N GLU A 361 -17.07 1.01 14.14
CA GLU A 361 -16.30 1.79 15.11
C GLU A 361 -15.52 0.89 16.10
N ILE A 362 -16.17 -0.18 16.55
CA ILE A 362 -15.58 -1.16 17.46
C ILE A 362 -14.42 -1.91 16.79
N ARG A 363 -14.62 -2.35 15.55
CA ARG A 363 -13.63 -3.04 14.72
C ARG A 363 -12.42 -2.14 14.46
N VAL A 364 -12.64 -0.89 14.07
CA VAL A 364 -11.55 0.07 13.84
C VAL A 364 -10.76 0.34 15.11
N ARG A 365 -11.43 0.53 16.25
CA ARG A 365 -10.75 0.71 17.55
C ARG A 365 -9.88 -0.50 17.90
N HIS A 366 -10.40 -1.70 17.71
CA HIS A 366 -9.63 -2.93 17.93
C HIS A 366 -8.40 -3.01 17.02
N LEU A 367 -8.57 -2.81 15.71
CA LEU A 367 -7.47 -2.83 14.73
C LEU A 367 -6.41 -1.75 15.02
N TYR A 368 -6.84 -0.58 15.51
CA TYR A 368 -5.93 0.48 15.92
C TYR A 368 -5.11 0.11 17.15
N GLU A 369 -5.74 -0.49 18.17
CA GLU A 369 -5.05 -0.98 19.37
C GLU A 369 -4.02 -2.07 19.02
N GLU A 370 -4.38 -3.02 18.17
CA GLU A 370 -3.43 -4.03 17.70
C GLU A 370 -2.29 -3.43 16.89
N SER A 371 -2.60 -2.48 16.00
CA SER A 371 -1.59 -1.76 15.23
C SER A 371 -0.61 -1.02 16.14
N ARG A 372 -1.10 -0.42 17.23
CA ARG A 372 -0.26 0.25 18.23
C ARG A 372 0.67 -0.73 18.94
N ASP A 373 0.14 -1.86 19.42
CA ASP A 373 0.94 -2.89 20.10
C ASP A 373 2.04 -3.44 19.17
N ARG A 374 1.70 -3.68 17.90
CA ARG A 374 2.65 -4.13 16.88
C ARG A 374 3.67 -3.06 16.52
N LEU A 375 3.29 -1.80 16.44
CA LEU A 375 4.23 -0.68 16.26
C LEU A 375 5.22 -0.59 17.42
N ASP A 376 4.78 -0.79 18.65
CA ASP A 376 5.67 -0.79 19.81
C ASP A 376 6.61 -2.01 19.82
N LEU A 377 6.14 -3.18 19.36
CA LEU A 377 7.03 -4.32 19.09
C LEU A 377 8.03 -4.04 17.97
N MET A 378 7.60 -3.37 16.91
CA MET A 378 8.44 -2.99 15.77
C MET A 378 9.55 -2.02 16.20
N LYS A 379 9.25 -1.07 17.10
CA LYS A 379 10.26 -0.17 17.69
C LYS A 379 11.30 -0.93 18.51
N ARG A 380 10.88 -1.93 19.29
CA ARG A 380 11.80 -2.77 20.08
C ARG A 380 12.69 -3.60 19.16
N ALA A 381 12.11 -4.26 18.17
CA ALA A 381 12.85 -5.01 17.14
C ALA A 381 13.86 -4.14 16.38
N PHE A 382 13.50 -2.90 16.05
CA PHE A 382 14.42 -1.95 15.43
C PHE A 382 15.60 -1.61 16.36
N ALA A 383 15.35 -1.39 17.66
CA ALA A 383 16.40 -1.13 18.65
C ALA A 383 17.34 -2.34 18.86
N ASP A 384 16.81 -3.56 18.75
CA ASP A 384 17.55 -4.82 18.87
C ASP A 384 18.23 -5.26 17.56
N HIS A 385 18.14 -4.45 16.49
CA HIS A 385 18.65 -4.73 15.14
C HIS A 385 18.06 -6.00 14.49
N GLU A 386 16.86 -6.41 14.88
CA GLU A 386 16.14 -7.55 14.30
C GLU A 386 15.35 -7.14 13.05
N PHE A 387 16.03 -6.77 11.96
CA PHE A 387 15.36 -6.17 10.79
C PHE A 387 14.35 -7.09 10.08
N ASP A 388 14.53 -8.41 10.14
CA ASP A 388 13.57 -9.37 9.56
C ASP A 388 12.22 -9.36 10.31
N THR A 389 12.25 -9.13 11.62
CA THR A 389 11.02 -9.05 12.42
C THR A 389 10.31 -7.71 12.17
N VAL A 390 11.07 -6.62 11.98
CA VAL A 390 10.57 -5.30 11.56
C VAL A 390 9.81 -5.41 10.22
N HIS A 391 10.36 -6.09 9.21
CA HIS A 391 9.70 -6.27 7.92
C HIS A 391 8.40 -7.10 8.03
N ARG A 392 8.40 -8.14 8.87
CA ARG A 392 7.20 -8.96 9.13
C ARG A 392 6.10 -8.13 9.78
N LEU A 393 6.44 -7.42 10.86
CA LEU A 393 5.51 -6.56 11.61
C LEU A 393 4.97 -5.43 10.74
N HIS A 394 5.80 -4.81 9.89
CA HIS A 394 5.33 -3.82 8.92
C HIS A 394 4.24 -4.38 8.00
N THR A 395 4.44 -5.60 7.48
CA THR A 395 3.46 -6.23 6.58
C THR A 395 2.13 -6.50 7.28
N GLU A 396 2.17 -6.89 8.56
CA GLU A 396 0.98 -7.08 9.39
C GLU A 396 0.27 -5.74 9.69
N ILE A 397 1.00 -4.70 10.07
CA ILE A 397 0.43 -3.36 10.33
C ILE A 397 -0.17 -2.76 9.05
N GLN A 398 0.44 -2.98 7.89
CA GLN A 398 -0.12 -2.55 6.60
C GLN A 398 -1.44 -3.26 6.26
N ARG A 399 -1.62 -4.52 6.68
CA ARG A 399 -2.91 -5.21 6.54
C ARG A 399 -3.96 -4.55 7.42
N PHE A 400 -3.65 -4.31 8.70
CA PHE A 400 -4.57 -3.62 9.61
C PHE A 400 -4.93 -2.21 9.13
N ALA A 401 -3.97 -1.46 8.57
CA ALA A 401 -4.24 -0.15 8.00
C ALA A 401 -5.26 -0.23 6.84
N ARG A 402 -5.13 -1.22 5.94
CA ARG A 402 -6.13 -1.45 4.87
C ARG A 402 -7.48 -1.86 5.44
N ASP A 403 -7.51 -2.75 6.43
CA ASP A 403 -8.75 -3.21 7.05
C ASP A 403 -9.49 -2.08 7.78
N ILE A 404 -8.76 -1.06 8.28
CA ILE A 404 -9.30 0.19 8.83
C ILE A 404 -9.82 1.12 7.72
N GLU A 405 -9.11 1.22 6.59
CA GLU A 405 -9.52 2.01 5.44
C GLU A 405 -10.83 1.47 4.83
N GLU A 406 -10.96 0.16 4.73
CA GLU A 406 -12.17 -0.52 4.26
C GLU A 406 -13.40 -0.29 5.15
N ALA A 407 -13.20 0.08 6.42
CA ALA A 407 -14.30 0.40 7.33
C ALA A 407 -14.98 1.74 7.02
N GLY A 408 -14.37 2.59 6.17
CA GLY A 408 -15.01 3.77 5.59
C GLY A 408 -14.16 5.05 5.63
N GLU A 409 -14.64 6.06 4.91
CA GLU A 409 -14.01 7.39 4.81
C GLU A 409 -13.65 8.08 6.14
N PRO A 410 -14.43 8.01 7.24
CA PRO A 410 -14.07 8.70 8.48
C PRO A 410 -12.79 8.18 9.14
N TYR A 411 -12.33 6.97 8.77
CA TYR A 411 -11.15 6.33 9.36
C TYR A 411 -9.89 6.38 8.47
N LEU A 412 -9.99 7.00 7.30
CA LEU A 412 -8.89 7.14 6.33
C LEU A 412 -7.67 7.84 6.95
N THR A 413 -7.89 8.87 7.76
CA THR A 413 -6.81 9.58 8.48
C THR A 413 -6.12 8.69 9.50
N THR A 414 -6.86 7.85 10.22
CA THR A 414 -6.27 6.91 11.18
C THR A 414 -5.46 5.82 10.47
N SER A 415 -5.99 5.24 9.40
CA SER A 415 -5.28 4.26 8.57
C SER A 415 -3.98 4.82 8.01
N THR A 416 -4.03 6.02 7.41
CA THR A 416 -2.85 6.65 6.81
C THR A 416 -1.77 6.96 7.85
N LEU A 417 -2.14 7.42 9.05
CA LEU A 417 -1.18 7.67 10.13
C LEU A 417 -0.50 6.38 10.61
N VAL A 418 -1.26 5.29 10.80
CA VAL A 418 -0.70 3.98 11.19
C VAL A 418 0.24 3.45 10.12
N GLY A 419 -0.17 3.51 8.85
CA GLY A 419 0.64 3.09 7.71
C GLY A 419 1.91 3.91 7.54
N LEU A 420 1.84 5.23 7.70
CA LEU A 420 3.00 6.14 7.66
C LEU A 420 4.00 5.84 8.79
N ALA A 421 3.51 5.64 10.02
CA ALA A 421 4.38 5.33 11.15
C ALA A 421 5.14 4.00 10.97
N ALA A 422 4.46 2.97 10.48
CA ALA A 422 5.09 1.69 10.18
C ALA A 422 6.10 1.82 9.03
N ARG A 423 5.75 2.54 7.97
CA ARG A 423 6.63 2.74 6.81
C ARG A 423 7.88 3.52 7.17
N GLN A 424 7.75 4.58 7.96
CA GLN A 424 8.89 5.34 8.45
C GLN A 424 9.87 4.43 9.23
N LEU A 425 9.38 3.54 10.10
CA LEU A 425 10.26 2.60 10.81
C LEU A 425 10.93 1.59 9.88
N LEU A 426 10.23 1.13 8.83
CA LEU A 426 10.81 0.26 7.82
C LEU A 426 11.92 0.97 7.05
N ASP A 427 11.66 2.16 6.52
CA ASP A 427 12.64 2.94 5.74
C ASP A 427 13.91 3.18 6.58
N ARG A 428 13.74 3.58 7.85
CA ARG A 428 14.85 3.72 8.81
C ARG A 428 15.61 2.42 9.04
N SER A 429 14.89 1.29 9.13
CA SER A 429 15.51 -0.03 9.31
C SER A 429 16.35 -0.46 8.11
N GLU A 430 15.95 -0.11 6.89
CA GLU A 430 16.71 -0.40 5.68
C GLU A 430 17.99 0.43 5.63
N VAL A 431 17.91 1.73 5.94
CA VAL A 431 19.10 2.61 6.02
C VAL A 431 20.11 2.08 7.04
N VAL A 432 19.65 1.69 8.24
CA VAL A 432 20.54 1.16 9.28
C VAL A 432 21.11 -0.20 8.87
N ARG A 433 20.30 -1.08 8.28
CA ARG A 433 20.77 -2.38 7.77
C ARG A 433 21.85 -2.21 6.69
N ASP A 434 21.64 -1.27 5.78
CA ASP A 434 22.58 -0.97 4.70
C ASP A 434 23.89 -0.41 5.26
N PHE A 435 23.82 0.47 6.27
CA PHE A 435 25.02 0.95 6.97
C PHE A 435 25.75 -0.19 7.70
N LEU A 436 25.04 -1.06 8.42
CA LEU A 436 25.64 -2.19 9.14
C LEU A 436 26.25 -3.25 8.21
N SER A 437 25.73 -3.37 6.99
CA SER A 437 26.33 -4.24 5.96
C SER A 437 27.69 -3.74 5.48
N ARG A 438 27.99 -2.44 5.66
CA ARG A 438 29.29 -1.85 5.35
C ARG A 438 30.28 -2.24 6.46
N THR A 439 31.34 -2.95 6.08
CA THR A 439 32.46 -3.29 6.95
C THR A 439 33.27 -2.01 7.21
N ILE A 440 32.93 -1.33 8.31
CA ILE A 440 33.65 -0.17 8.82
C ILE A 440 34.43 -0.62 10.06
N ASP A 441 35.73 -0.78 9.93
CA ASP A 441 36.59 -1.23 11.00
C ASP A 441 37.05 -0.01 11.83
N ILE A 442 36.71 0.00 13.11
CA ILE A 442 37.10 1.09 14.03
C ILE A 442 38.38 0.66 14.75
N ASP A 443 39.50 1.25 14.36
CA ASP A 443 40.82 0.95 14.93
C ASP A 443 41.07 1.65 16.26
N GLY A 444 40.46 2.84 16.46
CA GLY A 444 40.61 3.58 17.71
C GLY A 444 40.08 5.01 17.67
N VAL A 445 40.16 5.69 18.82
CA VAL A 445 39.66 7.05 18.98
C VAL A 445 40.67 7.90 19.75
N ALA A 446 40.94 9.10 19.25
CA ALA A 446 41.82 10.08 19.88
C ALA A 446 41.01 11.32 20.30
N ILE A 447 40.81 11.49 21.61
CA ILE A 447 40.11 12.65 22.19
C ILE A 447 41.16 13.58 22.79
N SER A 448 41.33 14.77 22.20
CA SER A 448 42.22 15.81 22.70
C SER A 448 41.46 17.12 22.95
N GLY A 449 42.03 18.03 23.74
CA GLY A 449 41.44 19.37 23.95
C GLY A 449 41.40 20.25 22.69
N GLU A 450 42.13 19.88 21.64
CA GLU A 450 42.16 20.58 20.34
C GLU A 450 41.18 19.96 19.31
N GLY A 451 40.59 18.79 19.60
CA GLY A 451 39.62 18.13 18.74
C GLY A 451 39.55 16.61 18.94
N SER A 452 38.37 16.03 18.72
CA SER A 452 38.14 14.58 18.74
C SER A 452 38.26 13.99 17.33
N HIS A 453 39.01 12.89 17.22
CA HIS A 453 39.27 12.21 15.96
C HIS A 453 39.02 10.70 16.11
N ALA A 454 38.55 10.07 15.04
CA ALA A 454 38.39 8.62 14.95
C ALA A 454 39.38 8.05 13.93
N ILE A 455 39.93 6.88 14.23
CA ILE A 455 40.69 6.07 13.28
C ILE A 455 39.76 4.97 12.78
N VAL A 456 39.38 5.06 11.51
CA VAL A 456 38.41 4.16 10.88
C VAL A 456 38.99 3.70 9.55
N ASP A 457 38.98 2.39 9.28
CA ASP A 457 39.59 1.75 8.11
C ASP A 457 41.06 2.21 7.89
N GLY A 458 41.83 2.40 8.96
CA GLY A 458 43.20 2.90 8.92
C GLY A 458 43.36 4.39 8.57
N GLN A 459 42.27 5.15 8.42
CA GLN A 459 42.27 6.58 8.11
C GLN A 459 41.96 7.42 9.34
N TRP A 460 42.56 8.62 9.43
CA TRP A 460 42.23 9.62 10.46
C TRP A 460 41.09 10.51 9.98
N ILE A 461 39.95 10.47 10.69
CA ILE A 461 38.78 11.29 10.40
C ILE A 461 38.48 12.22 11.58
N ALA A 462 38.35 13.51 11.27
CA ALA A 462 37.89 14.54 12.21
C ALA A 462 36.35 14.61 12.24
N LEU A 463 35.79 15.27 13.26
CA LEU A 463 34.36 15.58 13.31
C LEU A 463 33.89 16.28 12.02
N GLY A 464 32.77 15.82 11.46
CA GLY A 464 32.24 16.27 10.17
C GLY A 464 32.88 15.63 8.94
N GLY A 465 33.88 14.77 9.10
CA GLY A 465 34.47 14.03 8.00
C GLY A 465 33.59 12.86 7.54
N GLU A 466 33.67 12.55 6.24
CA GLU A 466 32.85 11.53 5.58
C GLU A 466 33.62 10.23 5.38
N ILE A 467 32.99 9.09 5.70
CA ILE A 467 33.52 7.74 5.55
C ILE A 467 32.44 6.89 4.92
N GLN A 468 32.71 6.34 3.74
CA GLN A 468 31.79 5.46 3.01
C GLN A 468 30.35 6.03 2.96
N GLY A 469 30.18 7.34 2.71
CA GLY A 469 28.87 8.00 2.64
C GLY A 469 28.23 8.38 4.00
N ALA A 470 28.89 8.10 5.13
CA ALA A 470 28.43 8.47 6.47
C ALA A 470 29.30 9.59 7.06
N VAL A 471 28.69 10.57 7.70
CA VAL A 471 29.38 11.71 8.31
C VAL A 471 29.58 11.45 9.79
N LEU A 472 30.82 11.58 10.29
CA LEU A 472 31.12 11.42 11.71
C LEU A 472 30.62 12.64 12.49
N GLN A 473 29.57 12.47 13.29
CA GLN A 473 28.95 13.57 14.06
C GLN A 473 29.55 13.70 15.46
N GLU A 474 29.69 12.60 16.18
CA GLU A 474 30.22 12.60 17.55
C GLU A 474 31.20 11.46 17.78
N VAL A 475 32.17 11.74 18.65
CA VAL A 475 33.26 10.82 18.98
C VAL A 475 33.33 10.71 20.50
N HIS A 476 32.94 9.54 21.02
CA HIS A 476 33.03 9.19 22.43
C HIS A 476 34.14 8.16 22.66
N ARG A 477 34.45 7.86 23.93
CA ARG A 477 35.55 6.97 24.30
C ARG A 477 35.33 5.49 23.93
N ASP A 478 34.07 5.11 23.77
CA ASP A 478 33.58 3.73 23.62
C ASP A 478 32.54 3.58 22.49
N ARG A 479 32.17 4.69 21.85
CA ARG A 479 31.22 4.72 20.73
C ARG A 479 31.50 5.86 19.76
N LEU A 480 31.19 5.64 18.50
CA LEU A 480 31.16 6.66 17.45
C LEU A 480 29.72 6.86 17.00
N VAL A 481 29.36 8.10 16.68
CA VAL A 481 28.03 8.46 16.16
C VAL A 481 28.19 8.93 14.72
N PHE A 482 27.56 8.19 13.81
CA PHE A 482 27.56 8.48 12.39
C PHE A 482 26.19 9.00 11.96
N LEU A 483 26.17 9.98 11.06
CA LEU A 483 24.98 10.39 10.33
C LEU A 483 25.04 9.76 8.93
N PHE A 484 24.11 8.87 8.62
CA PHE A 484 24.05 8.17 7.34
C PHE A 484 22.63 8.31 6.77
N GLU A 485 22.51 8.92 5.59
CA GLU A 485 21.23 9.14 4.89
C GLU A 485 20.11 9.75 5.77
N GLY A 486 20.49 10.63 6.71
CA GLY A 486 19.57 11.30 7.63
C GLY A 486 19.31 10.57 8.95
N GLU A 487 19.81 9.35 9.11
CA GLU A 487 19.72 8.57 10.35
C GLU A 487 21.00 8.67 11.19
N VAL A 488 20.81 8.77 12.51
CA VAL A 488 21.89 8.81 13.49
C VAL A 488 22.15 7.40 14.00
N ILE A 489 23.32 6.86 13.72
CA ILE A 489 23.71 5.48 14.01
C ILE A 489 24.87 5.47 15.00
N GLU A 490 24.66 4.86 16.17
CA GLU A 490 25.70 4.65 17.16
C GLU A 490 26.43 3.32 16.92
N ARG A 491 27.76 3.35 16.78
CA ARG A 491 28.60 2.16 16.69
C ARG A 491 29.50 2.06 17.93
N ARG A 492 29.23 1.06 18.76
CA ARG A 492 30.08 0.74 19.92
C ARG A 492 31.25 -0.11 19.46
N PHE A 493 32.44 0.19 19.97
CA PHE A 493 33.63 -0.61 19.72
C PHE A 493 34.26 -1.00 21.06
N GLY A 494 34.63 -2.27 21.19
CA GLY A 494 35.31 -2.77 22.37
C GLY A 494 36.74 -2.27 22.40
N ARG A 495 37.21 -1.80 23.56
CA ARG A 495 38.65 -1.64 23.78
C ARG A 495 39.31 -3.02 23.74
N PHE A 496 40.38 -3.14 22.97
CA PHE A 496 41.44 -4.08 23.33
C PHE A 496 42.19 -3.56 24.55
#